data_AF-A0ABD1M8X5-F1
#
_entry.id   AF-A0ABD1M8X5-F1
#
_cell.length_a   1.000
_cell.length_b   1.000
_cell.length_c   1.000
_cell.angle_alpha   90.00
_cell.angle_beta   90.00
_cell.angle_gamma   90.00
#
_symmetry.space_group_name_H-M   'P 1'
#
loop_
_entity.id
_entity.type
_entity.pdbx_description
1 polymer ?
#
loop_
_entity_poly.entity_id
_entity_poly.type
_entity_poly.pdbx_seq_one_letter_code
_entity_poly.pdbx_strand_id
1 'polypeptide(L)'
;MNILVIFYIGRLKMVMIANRTNSLVSIIVIIVLIIPDVAAQALSPGDSVADNVSEAIRQQDNTIRVDPLDSFKKYRGGFNITSEHYWSSVIFTGVYGYVIGVFCLLCGIVYGTFWVITIAYGKNDRVRSIRKVFPCSYKSCDLTLIPLAILLTIFAIAATGLVLAGSARFHSEAKASVNIIIQTANEASETIHNTTGALKDMESNFMEANVSSETSVNLDSTTERLDDASANIEEKARKNRRLIDKGLRLVFVITTVITSLNLVAVIALTVSGVLRLPRALYLLVVLCCLMTAICWLFFGVYFFLEKFSSDACTALNNFQENPYNNSLSSILPCDELLSEKSVLSDFSAGIYNLVNKVNANISNLQATSDVNLVHVCNPFSAPPDYLYQPENCPANTIRIGDIPKVLKPFTCSDAIDGTCDNGYLPGSEYMRVEAYTNSIQDLLNVYPSMEHLLECQVVKDAFSQVLLNHCKPLKKYARMVWIGILFFAVIMVMLVVLWTMKARHEHRYHLSDGSVEPHCAPNEGLEAEPAKEIEI
;
A
#
# COMPACT_ATOMS: atom_id res chain seq x y z
N MET A 1 21.73 -22.15 -16.73
CA MET A 1 22.46 -21.19 -15.86
C MET A 1 23.96 -21.06 -16.22
N ASN A 2 24.68 -22.15 -16.56
CA ASN A 2 26.13 -22.07 -16.83
C ASN A 2 26.55 -21.56 -18.23
N ILE A 3 25.74 -21.74 -19.27
CA ILE A 3 26.12 -21.31 -20.64
C ILE A 3 25.99 -19.78 -20.81
N LEU A 4 25.01 -19.16 -20.15
CA LEU A 4 24.79 -17.70 -20.22
C LEU A 4 25.92 -16.92 -19.52
N VAL A 5 26.43 -17.45 -18.40
CA VAL A 5 27.55 -16.85 -17.66
C VAL A 5 28.87 -16.97 -18.44
N ILE A 6 29.10 -18.09 -19.14
CA ILE A 6 30.25 -18.26 -20.03
C ILE A 6 30.15 -17.34 -21.26
N PHE A 7 28.94 -17.14 -21.81
CA PHE A 7 28.72 -16.19 -22.90
C PHE A 7 28.94 -14.73 -22.46
N TYR A 8 28.54 -14.37 -21.23
CA TYR A 8 28.76 -13.04 -20.65
C TYR A 8 30.25 -12.77 -20.35
N ILE A 9 30.96 -13.76 -19.79
CA ILE A 9 32.40 -13.66 -19.52
C ILE A 9 33.19 -13.63 -20.84
N GLY A 10 32.75 -14.39 -21.84
CA GLY A 10 33.34 -14.41 -23.19
C GLY A 10 33.21 -13.06 -23.90
N ARG A 11 32.06 -12.39 -23.81
CA ARG A 11 31.88 -11.03 -24.34
C ARG A 11 32.65 -9.98 -23.53
N LEU A 12 32.78 -10.13 -22.21
CA LEU A 12 33.63 -9.26 -21.39
C LEU A 12 35.11 -9.34 -21.81
N LYS A 13 35.59 -10.55 -22.14
CA LYS A 13 36.98 -10.79 -22.56
C LYS A 13 37.26 -10.31 -23.99
N MET A 14 36.33 -10.51 -24.92
CA MET A 14 36.51 -10.13 -26.33
C MET A 14 36.46 -8.59 -26.53
N VAL A 15 35.72 -7.86 -25.68
CA VAL A 15 35.66 -6.38 -25.74
C VAL A 15 36.84 -5.70 -25.03
N MET A 16 37.44 -6.33 -24.02
CA MET A 16 38.67 -5.80 -23.37
C MET A 16 39.89 -5.73 -24.30
N ILE A 17 39.84 -6.39 -25.46
CA ILE A 17 40.92 -6.37 -26.48
C ILE A 17 40.68 -5.29 -27.56
N ALA A 18 39.47 -4.72 -27.66
CA ALA A 18 39.14 -3.71 -28.65
C ALA A 18 39.33 -2.28 -28.12
N ASN A 19 40.47 -1.70 -28.48
CA ASN A 19 40.88 -0.28 -28.51
C ASN A 19 40.27 0.74 -27.51
N ARG A 20 41.19 1.39 -26.78
CA ARG A 20 41.02 2.02 -25.46
C ARG A 20 40.48 3.45 -25.44
N THR A 21 39.88 3.94 -26.52
CA THR A 21 39.27 5.28 -26.62
C THR A 21 37.74 5.24 -26.69
N ASN A 22 37.14 4.07 -26.91
CA ASN A 22 35.69 3.91 -26.98
C ASN A 22 35.04 3.48 -25.65
N SER A 23 35.76 3.45 -24.52
CA SER A 23 35.23 2.94 -23.25
C SER A 23 34.08 3.77 -22.68
N LEU A 24 34.06 5.10 -22.89
CA LEU A 24 32.96 5.98 -22.44
C LEU A 24 31.71 5.80 -23.32
N VAL A 25 31.90 5.74 -24.64
CA VAL A 25 30.81 5.44 -25.58
C VAL A 25 30.30 4.03 -25.34
N SER A 26 31.17 3.06 -25.04
CA SER A 26 30.79 1.68 -24.74
C SER A 26 30.07 1.55 -23.40
N ILE A 27 30.43 2.31 -22.34
CA ILE A 27 29.66 2.34 -21.08
C ILE A 27 28.32 3.04 -21.25
N ILE A 28 28.25 4.15 -22.00
CA ILE A 28 27.00 4.85 -22.32
C ILE A 28 26.11 3.96 -23.20
N VAL A 29 26.67 3.26 -24.19
CA VAL A 29 25.96 2.28 -25.04
C VAL A 29 25.54 1.06 -24.23
N ILE A 30 26.33 0.59 -23.27
CA ILE A 30 25.93 -0.48 -22.33
C ILE A 30 24.77 -0.01 -21.44
N ILE A 31 24.79 1.22 -20.92
CA ILE A 31 23.69 1.79 -20.13
C ILE A 31 22.43 1.99 -21.01
N VAL A 32 22.59 2.51 -22.22
CA VAL A 32 21.50 2.73 -23.21
C VAL A 32 20.97 1.43 -23.81
N LEU A 33 21.75 0.34 -23.84
CA LEU A 33 21.30 -0.99 -24.28
C LEU A 33 20.74 -1.85 -23.14
N ILE A 34 21.19 -1.66 -21.90
CA ILE A 34 20.67 -2.39 -20.73
C ILE A 34 19.36 -1.77 -20.22
N ILE A 35 19.18 -0.45 -20.31
CA ILE A 35 17.94 0.20 -19.85
C ILE A 35 16.69 -0.31 -20.61
N PRO A 36 16.69 -0.47 -21.95
CA PRO A 36 15.58 -1.07 -22.68
C PRO A 36 15.39 -2.55 -22.38
N ASP A 37 16.44 -3.32 -22.11
CA ASP A 37 16.34 -4.77 -21.85
C ASP A 37 15.80 -5.06 -20.43
N VAL A 38 16.18 -4.25 -19.44
CA VAL A 38 15.60 -4.28 -18.09
C VAL A 38 14.15 -3.75 -18.11
N ALA A 39 13.86 -2.74 -18.93
CA ALA A 39 12.50 -2.27 -19.15
C ALA A 39 11.64 -3.29 -19.93
N ALA A 40 12.21 -4.01 -20.90
CA ALA A 40 11.54 -5.03 -21.71
C ALA A 40 11.26 -6.31 -20.90
N GLN A 41 12.18 -6.71 -20.00
CA GLN A 41 11.94 -7.78 -19.03
C GLN A 41 10.90 -7.39 -17.96
N ALA A 42 10.73 -6.09 -17.69
CA ALA A 42 9.68 -5.56 -16.81
C ALA A 42 8.31 -5.35 -17.51
N LEU A 43 8.26 -5.40 -18.85
CA LEU A 43 7.09 -5.09 -19.69
C LEU A 43 6.57 -6.26 -20.54
N SER A 44 7.08 -7.50 -20.37
CA SER A 44 6.59 -8.64 -21.16
C SER A 44 5.09 -8.88 -20.93
N PRO A 45 4.25 -8.81 -21.98
CA PRO A 45 2.85 -9.26 -21.93
C PRO A 45 2.84 -10.79 -21.87
N GLY A 46 1.89 -11.36 -21.13
CA GLY A 46 1.71 -12.80 -21.03
C GLY A 46 1.49 -13.46 -22.38
N ASP A 47 2.21 -14.56 -22.62
CA ASP A 47 2.02 -15.42 -23.78
C ASP A 47 0.61 -16.00 -23.79
N SER A 48 -0.10 -15.77 -24.89
CA SER A 48 -1.34 -16.45 -25.24
C SER A 48 -1.02 -17.83 -25.81
N VAL A 49 -1.63 -18.88 -25.26
CA VAL A 49 -1.79 -20.16 -25.96
C VAL A 49 -3.25 -20.56 -25.88
N ALA A 50 -3.89 -20.61 -27.03
CA ALA A 50 -5.18 -21.24 -27.27
C ALA A 50 -4.98 -22.75 -27.50
N ASP A 51 -5.67 -23.58 -26.73
CA ASP A 51 -6.72 -24.50 -27.20
C ASP A 51 -6.92 -25.72 -26.27
N ASN A 52 -8.14 -25.76 -25.71
CA ASN A 52 -9.07 -26.89 -25.72
C ASN A 52 -8.90 -28.10 -24.78
N VAL A 53 -9.65 -28.08 -23.67
CA VAL A 53 -10.90 -28.87 -23.43
C VAL A 53 -11.04 -29.31 -21.96
N SER A 54 -12.05 -28.70 -21.32
CA SER A 54 -12.84 -29.15 -20.18
C SER A 54 -12.14 -29.83 -18.99
N GLU A 55 -11.75 -29.02 -18.01
CA GLU A 55 -12.04 -29.33 -16.61
C GLU A 55 -12.31 -28.02 -15.84
N ALA A 56 -13.34 -28.06 -15.01
CA ALA A 56 -14.07 -26.90 -14.51
C ALA A 56 -13.34 -26.10 -13.41
N ILE A 57 -13.56 -24.78 -13.44
CA ILE A 57 -13.69 -23.87 -12.28
C ILE A 57 -12.51 -23.89 -11.27
N ARG A 58 -11.44 -23.19 -11.62
CA ARG A 58 -10.58 -22.44 -10.67
C ARG A 58 -10.00 -21.25 -11.43
N GLN A 59 -10.73 -20.15 -11.50
CA GLN A 59 -10.17 -18.86 -11.89
C GLN A 59 -9.35 -18.33 -10.72
N GLN A 60 -8.25 -19.04 -10.43
CA GLN A 60 -7.29 -18.69 -9.40
C GLN A 60 -6.61 -17.41 -9.85
N ASP A 61 -6.67 -16.38 -9.01
CA ASP A 61 -5.97 -15.12 -9.15
C ASP A 61 -4.49 -15.40 -9.45
N ASN A 62 -4.11 -15.37 -10.74
CA ASN A 62 -2.87 -15.96 -11.26
C ASN A 62 -1.66 -15.06 -10.99
N THR A 63 -1.43 -14.72 -9.73
CA THR A 63 -0.18 -14.10 -9.28
C THR A 63 0.91 -15.17 -9.19
N ILE A 64 1.51 -15.48 -10.34
CA ILE A 64 2.60 -16.45 -10.43
C ILE A 64 3.92 -15.77 -10.05
N ARG A 65 4.45 -16.08 -8.87
CA ARG A 65 5.71 -15.50 -8.36
C ARG A 65 6.59 -16.54 -7.69
N VAL A 66 7.90 -16.29 -7.64
CA VAL A 66 8.83 -17.16 -6.93
C VAL A 66 8.70 -16.92 -5.44
N ASP A 67 8.54 -17.98 -4.66
CA ASP A 67 8.53 -17.95 -3.21
C ASP A 67 9.83 -18.52 -2.62
N PRO A 68 10.70 -17.69 -2.00
CA PRO A 68 11.91 -18.18 -1.38
C PRO A 68 11.67 -19.11 -0.17
N LEU A 69 10.50 -19.03 0.48
CA LEU A 69 10.18 -19.85 1.66
C LEU A 69 9.75 -21.27 1.28
N ASP A 70 9.15 -21.47 0.10
CA ASP A 70 8.88 -22.80 -0.49
C ASP A 70 9.95 -23.18 -1.52
N SER A 71 11.23 -23.11 -1.13
CA SER A 71 12.37 -23.58 -1.96
C SER A 71 12.40 -22.99 -3.39
N PHE A 72 12.02 -21.72 -3.54
CA PHE A 72 11.92 -21.02 -4.84
C PHE A 72 10.87 -21.61 -5.81
N LYS A 73 9.88 -22.37 -5.31
CA LYS A 73 8.74 -22.78 -6.12
C LYS A 73 7.84 -21.59 -6.45
N LYS A 74 7.02 -21.76 -7.49
CA LYS A 74 6.08 -20.72 -7.91
C LYS A 74 4.86 -20.73 -6.99
N TYR A 75 4.69 -19.66 -6.23
CA TYR A 75 3.44 -19.35 -5.54
C TYR A 75 2.31 -19.13 -6.55
N ARG A 76 1.15 -19.74 -6.27
CA ARG A 76 -0.08 -19.67 -7.08
C ARG A 76 -1.32 -19.35 -6.26
N GLY A 77 -1.16 -19.02 -4.98
CA GLY A 77 -2.27 -18.90 -4.04
C GLY A 77 -3.10 -17.61 -4.16
N GLY A 78 -2.80 -16.72 -5.11
CA GLY A 78 -3.49 -15.43 -5.23
C GLY A 78 -3.18 -14.46 -4.08
N PHE A 79 -3.96 -13.39 -3.96
CA PHE A 79 -3.88 -12.48 -2.82
C PHE A 79 -4.34 -13.15 -1.51
N ASN A 80 -3.40 -13.50 -0.62
CA ASN A 80 -3.71 -14.09 0.69
C ASN A 80 -2.82 -13.51 1.80
N ILE A 81 -3.34 -12.53 2.54
CA ILE A 81 -2.60 -11.83 3.61
C ILE A 81 -2.31 -12.71 4.85
N THR A 82 -2.98 -13.85 4.99
CA THR A 82 -2.75 -14.78 6.12
C THR A 82 -1.60 -15.76 5.87
N SER A 83 -1.21 -15.93 4.61
CA SER A 83 -0.17 -16.89 4.22
C SER A 83 1.23 -16.27 4.30
N GLU A 84 2.16 -16.96 4.97
CA GLU A 84 3.58 -16.57 4.98
C GLU A 84 4.20 -16.64 3.57
N HIS A 85 3.77 -17.62 2.77
CA HIS A 85 4.22 -17.81 1.38
C HIS A 85 3.80 -16.64 0.47
N TYR A 86 2.65 -16.01 0.74
CA TYR A 86 2.24 -14.79 0.04
C TYR A 86 3.21 -13.64 0.35
N TRP A 87 3.44 -13.34 1.63
CA TRP A 87 4.33 -12.26 2.05
C TRP A 87 5.76 -12.46 1.55
N SER A 88 6.28 -13.68 1.65
CA SER A 88 7.59 -14.05 1.15
C SER A 88 7.70 -13.82 -0.37
N SER A 89 6.73 -14.29 -1.16
CA SER A 89 6.75 -14.16 -2.63
C SER A 89 6.56 -12.73 -3.13
N VAL A 90 5.74 -11.91 -2.46
CA VAL A 90 5.50 -10.53 -2.84
C VAL A 90 6.69 -9.63 -2.49
N ILE A 91 7.31 -9.82 -1.31
CA ILE A 91 8.52 -9.07 -0.92
C ILE A 91 9.68 -9.43 -1.86
N PHE A 92 9.79 -10.70 -2.24
CA PHE A 92 10.84 -11.17 -3.16
C PHE A 92 10.78 -10.51 -4.56
N THR A 93 9.65 -9.91 -4.97
CA THR A 93 9.60 -9.16 -6.24
C THR A 93 10.58 -7.98 -6.30
N GLY A 94 10.94 -7.41 -5.14
CA GLY A 94 11.92 -6.34 -5.01
C GLY A 94 13.38 -6.80 -5.07
N VAL A 95 13.66 -8.09 -5.30
CA VAL A 95 15.00 -8.71 -5.24
C VAL A 95 16.05 -7.97 -6.08
N TYR A 96 15.65 -7.44 -7.24
CA TYR A 96 16.55 -6.68 -8.12
C TYR A 96 17.13 -5.45 -7.41
N GLY A 97 16.33 -4.74 -6.61
CA GLY A 97 16.80 -3.62 -5.80
C GLY A 97 17.69 -4.07 -4.65
N TYR A 98 17.29 -5.12 -3.95
CA TYR A 98 17.99 -5.60 -2.76
C TYR A 98 19.39 -6.14 -3.08
N VAL A 99 19.52 -6.95 -4.14
CA VAL A 99 20.80 -7.52 -4.56
C VAL A 99 21.76 -6.42 -5.02
N ILE A 100 21.29 -5.47 -5.83
CA ILE A 100 22.12 -4.35 -6.28
C ILE A 100 22.51 -3.46 -5.10
N GLY A 101 21.59 -3.19 -4.17
CA GLY A 101 21.86 -2.41 -2.96
C GLY A 101 22.94 -3.04 -2.08
N VAL A 102 22.85 -4.34 -1.80
CA VAL A 102 23.86 -5.08 -1.04
C VAL A 102 25.21 -5.07 -1.76
N PHE A 103 25.23 -5.29 -3.07
CA PHE A 103 26.45 -5.21 -3.86
C PHE A 103 27.09 -3.82 -3.80
N CYS A 104 26.29 -2.76 -3.96
CA CYS A 104 26.74 -1.37 -3.82
C CYS A 104 27.28 -1.07 -2.42
N LEU A 105 26.64 -1.58 -1.36
CA LEU A 105 27.13 -1.42 0.02
C LEU A 105 28.51 -2.07 0.20
N LEU A 106 28.67 -3.32 -0.25
CA LEU A 106 29.95 -4.03 -0.15
C LEU A 106 31.05 -3.30 -0.92
N CYS A 107 30.78 -2.86 -2.15
CA CYS A 107 31.71 -2.05 -2.92
C CYS A 107 32.07 -0.73 -2.21
N GLY A 108 31.08 -0.05 -1.62
CA GLY A 108 31.29 1.19 -0.87
C GLY A 108 32.14 1.01 0.37
N ILE A 109 31.93 -0.08 1.13
CA ILE A 109 32.72 -0.42 2.32
C ILE A 109 34.16 -0.73 1.94
N VAL A 110 34.39 -1.54 0.89
CA VAL A 110 35.74 -1.86 0.40
C VAL A 110 36.46 -0.59 -0.07
N TYR A 111 35.78 0.28 -0.82
CA TYR A 111 36.36 1.53 -1.29
C TYR A 111 36.68 2.49 -0.13
N GLY A 112 35.77 2.63 0.84
CA GLY A 112 35.95 3.47 2.02
C GLY A 112 37.08 2.98 2.92
N THR A 113 37.16 1.68 3.19
CA THR A 113 38.23 1.08 4.01
C THR A 113 39.60 1.20 3.33
N PHE A 114 39.69 0.93 2.03
CA PHE A 114 40.92 1.15 1.25
C PHE A 114 41.41 2.60 1.38
N TRP A 115 40.50 3.57 1.34
CA TRP A 115 40.86 4.98 1.46
C TRP A 115 41.32 5.37 2.87
N VAL A 116 40.63 4.90 3.91
CA VAL A 116 41.03 5.12 5.32
C VAL A 116 42.41 4.52 5.60
N ILE A 117 42.68 3.31 5.09
CA ILE A 117 43.99 2.67 5.17
C ILE A 117 45.05 3.51 4.44
N THR A 118 44.74 4.00 3.24
CA THR A 118 45.68 4.83 2.46
C THR A 118 46.01 6.14 3.18
N ILE A 119 45.07 6.74 3.94
CA ILE A 119 45.36 7.93 4.77
C ILE A 119 46.15 7.59 6.02
N ALA A 120 45.81 6.49 6.70
CA ALA A 120 46.46 6.08 7.94
C ALA A 120 47.91 5.64 7.71
N TYR A 121 48.18 4.89 6.62
CA TYR A 121 49.51 4.40 6.26
C TYR A 121 50.28 5.35 5.33
N GLY A 122 49.59 6.25 4.62
CA GLY A 122 50.20 7.25 3.71
C GLY A 122 51.02 8.34 4.40
N LYS A 123 51.16 8.29 5.73
CA LYS A 123 52.10 9.14 6.47
C LYS A 123 53.55 8.62 6.41
N ASN A 124 53.80 7.39 5.93
CA ASN A 124 55.12 6.77 6.04
C ASN A 124 55.79 6.26 4.75
N ASP A 125 55.16 6.34 3.57
CA ASP A 125 55.81 5.83 2.34
C ASP A 125 55.92 6.88 1.22
N ARG A 126 57.09 7.51 1.14
CA ARG A 126 57.64 8.10 -0.10
C ARG A 126 58.26 7.00 -0.96
N VAL A 127 57.49 6.09 -1.58
CA VAL A 127 58.09 5.16 -2.56
C VAL A 127 57.20 4.83 -3.76
N ARG A 128 57.64 5.37 -4.91
CA ARG A 128 57.71 4.80 -6.27
C ARG A 128 56.43 4.19 -6.87
N SER A 129 55.67 5.04 -7.55
CA SER A 129 54.69 4.62 -8.57
C SER A 129 55.36 4.40 -9.92
N ILE A 130 55.23 3.18 -10.46
CA ILE A 130 55.59 2.84 -11.85
C ILE A 130 54.65 3.61 -12.79
N ARG A 131 55.25 4.52 -13.57
CA ARG A 131 54.58 5.28 -14.63
C ARG A 131 53.99 4.33 -15.68
N LYS A 132 52.67 4.40 -15.87
CA LYS A 132 52.06 4.24 -17.19
C LYS A 132 51.38 5.55 -17.56
N VAL A 133 52.07 6.32 -18.39
CA VAL A 133 51.59 7.56 -18.98
C VAL A 133 50.45 7.22 -19.93
N PHE A 134 49.26 7.76 -19.66
CA PHE A 134 48.23 7.91 -20.69
C PHE A 134 48.37 9.33 -21.23
N PRO A 135 48.64 9.51 -22.53
CA PRO A 135 48.63 10.83 -23.14
C PRO A 135 47.17 11.21 -23.41
N CYS A 136 46.50 11.86 -22.45
CA CYS A 136 45.29 12.62 -22.72
C CYS A 136 45.63 14.11 -22.63
N SER A 137 45.34 14.85 -23.70
CA SER A 137 45.57 16.29 -23.79
C SER A 137 44.85 17.04 -22.65
N TYR A 138 45.67 17.63 -21.79
CA TYR A 138 45.38 18.14 -20.44
C TYR A 138 44.28 19.22 -20.36
N LYS A 139 44.01 19.98 -21.42
CA LYS A 139 43.02 21.08 -21.39
C LYS A 139 41.59 20.69 -21.82
N SER A 140 41.40 19.64 -22.63
CA SER A 140 40.06 19.28 -23.13
C SER A 140 39.24 18.39 -22.18
N CYS A 141 39.90 17.62 -21.30
CA CYS A 141 39.21 16.71 -20.39
C CYS A 141 38.57 17.45 -19.20
N ASP A 142 39.26 18.42 -18.61
CA ASP A 142 38.74 19.18 -17.46
C ASP A 142 37.58 20.11 -17.85
N LEU A 143 37.58 20.63 -19.09
CA LEU A 143 36.54 21.54 -19.60
C LEU A 143 35.20 20.84 -19.90
N THR A 144 35.21 19.51 -20.12
CA THR A 144 34.01 18.72 -20.46
C THR A 144 33.39 17.99 -19.27
N LEU A 145 34.18 17.61 -18.26
CA LEU A 145 33.71 16.88 -17.08
C LEU A 145 32.89 17.74 -16.09
N ILE A 146 33.27 19.00 -15.89
CA ILE A 146 32.58 19.93 -14.98
C ILE A 146 31.16 20.29 -15.45
N PRO A 147 30.92 20.73 -16.71
CA PRO A 147 29.56 21.04 -17.17
C PRO A 147 28.66 19.79 -17.19
N LEU A 148 29.22 18.61 -17.48
CA LEU A 148 28.49 17.35 -17.39
C LEU A 148 28.06 17.02 -15.95
N ALA A 149 28.94 17.22 -14.96
CA ALA A 149 28.59 17.03 -13.56
C ALA A 149 27.50 18.01 -13.11
N ILE A 150 27.54 19.27 -13.54
CA ILE A 150 26.49 20.26 -13.27
C ILE A 150 25.16 19.82 -13.88
N LEU A 151 25.15 19.38 -15.14
CA LEU A 151 23.94 18.87 -15.79
C LEU A 151 23.33 17.68 -15.03
N LEU A 152 24.17 16.74 -14.59
CA LEU A 152 23.74 15.59 -13.79
C LEU A 152 23.15 16.03 -12.43
N THR A 153 23.67 17.08 -11.78
CA THR A 153 23.03 17.62 -10.57
C THR A 153 21.67 18.24 -10.81
N ILE A 154 21.46 18.89 -11.96
CA ILE A 154 20.14 19.43 -12.33
C ILE A 154 19.14 18.27 -12.50
N PHE A 155 19.55 17.19 -13.17
CA PHE A 155 18.73 15.99 -13.26
C PHE A 155 18.49 15.33 -11.89
N ALA A 156 19.46 15.37 -10.97
CA ALA A 156 19.31 14.87 -9.61
C ALA A 156 18.26 15.67 -8.81
N ILE A 157 18.21 16.99 -8.99
CA ILE A 157 17.16 17.85 -8.41
C ILE A 157 15.78 17.47 -8.98
N ALA A 158 15.67 17.32 -10.30
CA ALA A 158 14.42 16.91 -10.94
C ALA A 158 13.95 15.52 -10.46
N ALA A 159 14.87 14.56 -10.34
CA ALA A 159 14.61 13.21 -9.83
C ALA A 159 14.11 13.25 -8.38
N THR A 160 14.71 14.08 -7.54
CA THR A 160 14.28 14.28 -6.15
C THR A 160 12.86 14.82 -6.09
N GLY A 161 12.53 15.82 -6.91
CA GLY A 161 11.17 16.34 -7.02
C GLY A 161 10.15 15.26 -7.41
N LEU A 162 10.52 14.37 -8.34
CA LEU A 162 9.69 13.24 -8.76
C LEU A 162 9.43 12.26 -7.61
N VAL A 163 10.47 11.89 -6.85
CA VAL A 163 10.38 10.97 -5.70
C VAL A 163 9.54 11.57 -4.57
N LEU A 164 9.73 12.84 -4.24
CA LEU A 164 8.96 13.52 -3.19
C LEU A 164 7.48 13.67 -3.57
N ALA A 165 7.20 14.11 -4.79
CA ALA A 165 5.82 14.23 -5.27
C ALA A 165 5.12 12.87 -5.34
N GLY A 166 5.80 11.84 -5.87
CA GLY A 166 5.28 10.49 -5.94
C GLY A 166 5.02 9.88 -4.56
N SER A 167 5.94 10.05 -3.61
CA SER A 167 5.83 9.45 -2.28
C SER A 167 4.74 10.10 -1.44
N ALA A 168 4.58 11.43 -1.52
CA ALA A 168 3.50 12.16 -0.87
C ALA A 168 2.12 11.75 -1.41
N ARG A 169 1.99 11.66 -2.74
CA ARG A 169 0.75 11.22 -3.39
C ARG A 169 0.43 9.77 -3.05
N PHE A 170 1.40 8.85 -3.15
CA PHE A 170 1.22 7.46 -2.76
C PHE A 170 0.74 7.32 -1.30
N HIS A 171 1.37 8.06 -0.36
CA HIS A 171 0.97 8.05 1.04
C HIS A 171 -0.48 8.52 1.24
N SER A 172 -0.88 9.60 0.56
CA SER A 172 -2.25 10.12 0.63
C SER A 172 -3.29 9.13 0.10
N GLU A 173 -3.05 8.55 -1.08
CA GLU A 173 -3.98 7.59 -1.70
C GLU A 173 -4.08 6.29 -0.90
N ALA A 174 -2.96 5.78 -0.38
CA ALA A 174 -2.94 4.60 0.49
C ALA A 174 -3.73 4.85 1.79
N LYS A 175 -3.55 6.03 2.40
CA LYS A 175 -4.26 6.42 3.62
C LYS A 175 -5.76 6.57 3.39
N ALA A 176 -6.18 7.16 2.26
CA ALA A 176 -7.58 7.30 1.89
C ALA A 176 -8.24 5.91 1.71
N SER A 177 -7.58 5.00 0.99
CA SER A 177 -8.06 3.62 0.79
C SER A 177 -8.28 2.89 2.11
N VAL A 178 -7.30 2.97 3.03
CA VAL A 178 -7.41 2.36 4.36
C VAL A 178 -8.51 3.02 5.19
N ASN A 179 -8.70 4.34 5.07
CA ASN A 179 -9.74 5.04 5.81
C ASN A 179 -11.15 4.58 5.41
N ILE A 180 -11.38 4.35 4.11
CA ILE A 180 -12.66 3.82 3.60
C ILE A 180 -12.93 2.44 4.22
N ILE A 181 -11.96 1.53 4.17
CA ILE A 181 -12.12 0.17 4.71
C ILE A 181 -12.40 0.20 6.23
N ILE A 182 -11.70 1.05 6.98
CA ILE A 182 -11.93 1.16 8.42
C ILE A 182 -13.26 1.82 8.74
N GLN A 183 -13.69 2.80 7.94
CA GLN A 183 -15.00 3.41 8.10
C GLN A 183 -16.11 2.37 7.92
N THR A 184 -16.03 1.54 6.88
CA THR A 184 -16.97 0.44 6.65
C THR A 184 -16.99 -0.57 7.80
N ALA A 185 -15.83 -0.91 8.38
CA ALA A 185 -15.76 -1.78 9.55
C ALA A 185 -16.43 -1.15 10.79
N ASN A 186 -16.27 0.16 10.99
CA ASN A 186 -16.92 0.88 12.08
C ASN A 186 -18.44 0.98 11.88
N GLU A 187 -18.90 1.27 10.66
CA GLU A 187 -20.34 1.31 10.31
C GLU A 187 -21.01 -0.05 10.54
N ALA A 188 -20.32 -1.15 10.17
CA ALA A 188 -20.79 -2.50 10.47
C ALA A 188 -20.86 -2.77 11.98
N SER A 189 -19.82 -2.39 12.73
CA SER A 189 -19.80 -2.53 14.19
C SER A 189 -20.91 -1.73 14.88
N GLU A 190 -21.14 -0.49 14.43
CA GLU A 190 -22.19 0.38 14.96
C GLU A 190 -23.59 -0.19 14.68
N THR A 191 -23.79 -0.74 13.47
CA THR A 191 -25.05 -1.41 13.12
C THR A 191 -25.30 -2.60 14.06
N ILE A 192 -24.30 -3.48 14.28
CA ILE A 192 -24.42 -4.63 15.17
C ILE A 192 -24.69 -4.19 16.62
N HIS A 193 -24.00 -3.15 17.10
CA HIS A 193 -24.20 -2.63 18.46
C HIS A 193 -25.61 -2.04 18.64
N ASN A 194 -26.11 -1.25 17.68
CA ASN A 194 -27.45 -0.67 17.75
C ASN A 194 -28.53 -1.74 17.66
N THR A 195 -28.35 -2.76 16.81
CA THR A 195 -29.20 -3.95 16.78
C THR A 195 -29.22 -4.64 18.14
N THR A 196 -28.05 -4.85 18.74
CA THR A 196 -27.92 -5.52 20.05
C THR A 196 -28.63 -4.75 21.15
N GLY A 197 -28.51 -3.42 21.17
CA GLY A 197 -29.26 -2.54 22.07
C GLY A 197 -30.77 -2.72 21.93
N ALA A 198 -31.28 -2.70 20.69
CA ALA A 198 -32.71 -2.88 20.42
C ALA A 198 -33.22 -4.26 20.87
N LEU A 199 -32.44 -5.34 20.68
CA LEU A 199 -32.79 -6.68 21.15
C LEU A 199 -32.80 -6.77 22.68
N LYS A 200 -31.82 -6.15 23.36
CA LYS A 200 -31.72 -6.16 24.82
C LYS A 200 -32.89 -5.45 25.47
N ASP A 201 -33.29 -4.30 24.92
CA ASP A 201 -34.46 -3.56 25.39
C ASP A 201 -35.73 -4.40 25.24
N MET A 202 -35.87 -5.11 24.11
CA MET A 202 -36.99 -6.02 23.87
C MET A 202 -37.04 -7.16 24.91
N GLU A 203 -35.90 -7.75 25.25
CA GLU A 203 -35.80 -8.83 26.24
C GLU A 203 -36.11 -8.37 27.67
N SER A 204 -35.57 -7.23 28.12
CA SER A 204 -35.88 -6.71 29.46
C SER A 204 -37.37 -6.47 29.67
N ASN A 205 -38.08 -6.07 28.60
CA ASN A 205 -39.52 -5.85 28.61
C ASN A 205 -40.32 -7.17 28.67
N PHE A 206 -39.78 -8.27 28.13
CA PHE A 206 -40.40 -9.61 28.27
C PHE A 206 -40.27 -10.16 29.69
N MET A 207 -39.12 -9.96 30.34
CA MET A 207 -38.89 -10.42 31.71
C MET A 207 -39.78 -9.71 32.74
N GLU A 208 -40.08 -8.43 32.53
CA GLU A 208 -41.02 -7.67 33.38
C GLU A 208 -42.49 -8.10 33.16
N ALA A 209 -42.80 -8.76 32.04
CA ALA A 209 -44.15 -9.16 31.66
C ALA A 209 -44.59 -10.57 32.15
N ASN A 210 -43.73 -11.30 32.87
CA ASN A 210 -44.05 -12.63 33.44
C ASN A 210 -44.58 -13.66 32.40
N VAL A 211 -44.22 -13.53 31.12
CA VAL A 211 -44.62 -14.46 30.05
C VAL A 211 -43.75 -15.71 30.13
N SER A 212 -44.41 -16.87 30.17
CA SER A 212 -43.87 -18.21 30.44
C SER A 212 -42.55 -18.56 29.77
N SER A 213 -41.65 -19.12 30.58
CA SER A 213 -40.28 -19.58 30.37
C SER A 213 -40.02 -20.69 29.34
N GLU A 214 -40.95 -20.99 28.43
CA GLU A 214 -40.78 -22.07 27.43
C GLU A 214 -40.40 -21.58 26.03
N THR A 215 -40.46 -20.25 25.78
CA THR A 215 -40.02 -19.63 24.50
C THR A 215 -38.97 -18.54 24.71
N SER A 216 -38.32 -18.48 25.88
CA SER A 216 -37.11 -17.68 26.09
C SER A 216 -35.93 -18.40 25.43
N VAL A 217 -35.87 -18.36 24.10
CA VAL A 217 -34.59 -18.53 23.39
C VAL A 217 -33.60 -17.59 24.08
N ASN A 218 -32.41 -18.06 24.46
CA ASN A 218 -31.39 -17.28 25.19
C ASN A 218 -30.93 -16.05 24.37
N LEU A 219 -31.77 -15.02 24.32
CA LEU A 219 -31.50 -13.72 23.72
C LEU A 219 -30.35 -13.04 24.47
N ASP A 220 -30.25 -13.24 25.80
CA ASP A 220 -29.11 -12.83 26.62
C ASP A 220 -27.77 -13.35 26.05
N SER A 221 -27.69 -14.64 25.71
CA SER A 221 -26.48 -15.22 25.11
C SER A 221 -26.19 -14.73 23.68
N THR A 222 -27.23 -14.32 22.94
CA THR A 222 -27.09 -13.84 21.56
C THR A 222 -26.67 -12.38 21.55
N THR A 223 -27.27 -11.57 22.42
CA THR A 223 -26.94 -10.15 22.59
C THR A 223 -25.53 -9.98 23.13
N GLU A 224 -25.11 -10.78 24.12
CA GLU A 224 -23.71 -10.79 24.62
C GLU A 224 -22.72 -11.12 23.50
N ARG A 225 -22.99 -12.15 22.70
CA ARG A 225 -22.12 -12.53 21.57
C ARG A 225 -22.04 -11.46 20.49
N LEU A 226 -23.13 -10.75 20.20
CA LEU A 226 -23.15 -9.67 19.21
C LEU A 226 -22.43 -8.42 19.73
N ASP A 227 -22.60 -8.09 21.01
CA ASP A 227 -21.90 -6.98 21.66
C ASP A 227 -20.38 -7.22 21.65
N ASP A 228 -19.96 -8.40 22.10
CA ASP A 228 -18.55 -8.83 22.06
C ASP A 228 -17.98 -8.82 20.63
N ALA A 229 -18.75 -9.29 19.65
CA ALA A 229 -18.34 -9.28 18.26
C ALA A 229 -18.14 -7.85 17.74
N SER A 230 -19.07 -6.94 18.03
CA SER A 230 -18.97 -5.52 17.64
C SER A 230 -17.75 -4.86 18.26
N ALA A 231 -17.56 -5.00 19.58
CA ALA A 231 -16.43 -4.44 20.31
C ALA A 231 -15.09 -4.97 19.79
N ASN A 232 -15.01 -6.27 19.49
CA ASN A 232 -13.82 -6.90 18.92
C ASN A 232 -13.51 -6.42 17.50
N ILE A 233 -14.53 -6.22 16.66
CA ILE A 233 -14.37 -5.65 15.31
C ILE A 233 -13.83 -4.23 15.41
N GLU A 234 -14.43 -3.38 16.25
CA GLU A 234 -14.00 -2.00 16.44
C GLU A 234 -12.55 -1.93 16.98
N GLU A 235 -12.22 -2.78 17.97
CA GLU A 235 -10.88 -2.85 18.54
C GLU A 235 -9.84 -3.28 17.50
N LYS A 236 -10.09 -4.38 16.79
CA LYS A 236 -9.19 -4.89 15.76
C LYS A 236 -9.02 -3.90 14.62
N ALA A 237 -10.11 -3.29 14.14
CA ALA A 237 -10.07 -2.27 13.10
C ALA A 237 -9.22 -1.07 13.55
N ARG A 238 -9.43 -0.57 14.77
CA ARG A 238 -8.67 0.56 15.34
C ARG A 238 -7.19 0.23 15.53
N LYS A 239 -6.87 -0.97 16.01
CA LYS A 239 -5.48 -1.43 16.20
C LYS A 239 -4.77 -1.58 14.86
N ASN A 240 -5.42 -2.23 13.90
CA ASN A 240 -4.87 -2.42 12.55
C ASN A 240 -4.69 -1.08 11.82
N ARG A 241 -5.65 -0.16 11.92
CA ARG A 241 -5.52 1.21 11.40
C ARG A 241 -4.27 1.90 11.93
N ARG A 242 -4.02 1.83 13.24
CA ARG A 242 -2.84 2.46 13.86
C ARG A 242 -1.54 1.85 13.35
N LEU A 243 -1.48 0.52 13.19
CA LEU A 243 -0.31 -0.17 12.66
C LEU A 243 -0.04 0.23 11.20
N ILE A 244 -1.09 0.27 10.38
CA ILE A 244 -0.98 0.63 8.95
C ILE A 244 -0.61 2.11 8.78
N ASP A 245 -1.23 3.06 9.51
CA ASP A 245 -0.87 4.49 9.45
C ASP A 245 0.57 4.71 9.88
N LYS A 246 1.02 4.03 10.95
CA LYS A 246 2.43 4.08 11.39
C LYS A 246 3.36 3.55 10.31
N GLY A 247 3.04 2.42 9.67
CA GLY A 247 3.84 1.85 8.58
C GLY A 247 3.93 2.77 7.37
N LEU A 248 2.79 3.28 6.87
CA LEU A 248 2.74 4.21 5.74
C LEU A 248 3.47 5.52 6.04
N ARG A 249 3.35 6.04 7.26
CA ARG A 249 4.07 7.24 7.71
C ARG A 249 5.57 6.98 7.79
N LEU A 250 5.98 5.82 8.32
CA LEU A 250 7.38 5.44 8.44
C LEU A 250 8.05 5.39 7.05
N VAL A 251 7.44 4.70 6.09
CA VAL A 251 7.96 4.61 4.72
C VAL A 251 8.06 5.99 4.07
N PHE A 252 7.02 6.83 4.21
CA PHE A 252 7.01 8.19 3.67
C PHE A 252 8.10 9.09 4.28
N VAL A 253 8.21 9.11 5.62
CA VAL A 253 9.19 9.93 6.33
C VAL A 253 10.61 9.49 6.00
N ILE A 254 10.89 8.18 6.06
CA ILE A 254 12.24 7.68 5.78
C ILE A 254 12.64 7.99 4.32
N THR A 255 11.74 7.76 3.35
CA THR A 255 12.01 8.07 1.93
C THR A 255 12.28 9.56 1.73
N THR A 256 11.50 10.43 2.39
CA THR A 256 11.67 11.89 2.32
C THR A 256 13.02 12.31 2.88
N VAL A 257 13.40 11.80 4.07
CA VAL A 257 14.66 12.13 4.74
C VAL A 257 15.85 11.66 3.92
N ILE A 258 15.83 10.42 3.43
CA ILE A 258 16.93 9.85 2.63
C ILE A 258 17.09 10.64 1.33
N THR A 259 16.00 10.89 0.60
CA THR A 259 16.07 11.61 -0.68
C THR A 259 16.59 13.04 -0.48
N SER A 260 16.14 13.73 0.58
CA SER A 260 16.62 15.07 0.91
C SER A 260 18.10 15.09 1.31
N LEU A 261 18.53 14.17 2.18
CA LEU A 261 19.94 14.06 2.59
C LEU A 261 20.84 13.73 1.41
N ASN A 262 20.36 12.87 0.50
CA ASN A 262 21.10 12.50 -0.69
C ASN A 262 21.23 13.69 -1.65
N LEU A 263 20.17 14.48 -1.84
CA LEU A 263 20.24 15.70 -2.64
C LEU A 263 21.27 16.69 -2.09
N VAL A 264 21.31 16.89 -0.77
CA VAL A 264 22.32 17.74 -0.12
C VAL A 264 23.73 17.18 -0.35
N ALA A 265 23.91 15.87 -0.22
CA ALA A 265 25.20 15.22 -0.47
C ALA A 265 25.67 15.40 -1.92
N VAL A 266 24.75 15.30 -2.90
CA VAL A 266 25.03 15.54 -4.33
C VAL A 266 25.55 16.96 -4.56
N ILE A 267 24.85 17.96 -4.02
CA ILE A 267 25.20 19.37 -4.17
C ILE A 267 26.55 19.65 -3.48
N ALA A 268 26.74 19.13 -2.27
CA ALA A 268 28.00 19.26 -1.56
C ALA A 268 29.17 18.59 -2.31
N LEU A 269 28.94 17.42 -2.92
CA LEU A 269 29.93 16.70 -3.72
C LEU A 269 30.36 17.53 -4.93
N THR A 270 29.41 18.14 -5.64
CA THR A 270 29.73 18.93 -6.83
C THR A 270 30.41 20.25 -6.50
N VAL A 271 29.94 20.96 -5.46
CA VAL A 271 30.61 22.18 -4.98
C VAL A 271 32.03 21.88 -4.50
N SER A 272 32.23 20.82 -3.71
CA SER A 272 33.56 20.43 -3.21
C SER A 272 34.51 20.03 -4.32
N GLY A 273 34.00 19.40 -5.38
CA GLY A 273 34.79 19.03 -6.55
C GLY A 273 35.12 20.18 -7.50
N VAL A 274 34.31 21.24 -7.51
CA VAL A 274 34.66 22.51 -8.18
C VAL A 274 35.69 23.30 -7.35
N LEU A 275 35.52 23.37 -6.03
CA LEU A 275 36.43 24.06 -5.11
C LEU A 275 37.76 23.32 -4.85
N ARG A 276 37.94 22.11 -5.42
CA ARG A 276 39.14 21.27 -5.28
C ARG A 276 39.53 21.01 -3.82
N LEU A 277 38.55 20.65 -2.98
CA LEU A 277 38.78 20.27 -1.58
C LEU A 277 38.95 18.74 -1.47
N PRO A 278 40.18 18.18 -1.49
CA PRO A 278 40.39 16.74 -1.66
C PRO A 278 39.80 15.93 -0.50
N ARG A 279 40.03 16.35 0.76
CA ARG A 279 39.54 15.63 1.95
C ARG A 279 38.01 15.55 1.99
N ALA A 280 37.33 16.67 1.71
CA ALA A 280 35.88 16.74 1.70
C ALA A 280 35.29 15.91 0.54
N LEU A 281 35.89 15.98 -0.65
CA LEU A 281 35.46 15.22 -1.82
C LEU A 281 35.46 13.71 -1.55
N TYR A 282 36.53 13.17 -0.97
CA TYR A 282 36.60 11.74 -0.69
C TYR A 282 35.59 11.30 0.38
N LEU A 283 35.39 12.07 1.46
CA LEU A 283 34.36 11.79 2.46
C LEU A 283 32.95 11.80 1.84
N LEU A 284 32.67 12.78 0.99
CA LEU A 284 31.40 12.90 0.28
C LEU A 284 31.19 11.76 -0.71
N VAL A 285 32.23 11.29 -1.40
CA VAL A 285 32.15 10.10 -2.27
C VAL A 285 31.75 8.86 -1.49
N VAL A 286 32.34 8.62 -0.31
CA VAL A 286 31.97 7.48 0.54
C VAL A 286 30.52 7.61 1.02
N LEU A 287 30.11 8.79 1.50
CA LEU A 287 28.74 9.06 1.91
C LEU A 287 27.75 8.83 0.76
N CYS A 288 28.03 9.36 -0.43
CA CYS A 288 27.21 9.19 -1.63
C CYS A 288 27.08 7.72 -2.03
N CYS A 289 28.14 6.92 -1.87
CA CYS A 289 28.10 5.49 -2.15
C CYS A 289 27.17 4.74 -1.20
N LEU A 290 27.22 5.04 0.11
CA LEU A 290 26.29 4.48 1.09
C LEU A 290 24.83 4.87 0.79
N MET A 291 24.59 6.15 0.50
CA MET A 291 23.25 6.64 0.15
C MET A 291 22.70 6.01 -1.14
N THR A 292 23.55 5.78 -2.13
CA THR A 292 23.18 5.09 -3.38
C THR A 292 22.69 3.67 -3.09
N ALA A 293 23.37 2.96 -2.20
CA ALA A 293 22.97 1.62 -1.78
C ALA A 293 21.59 1.62 -1.08
N ILE A 294 21.35 2.61 -0.22
CA ILE A 294 20.04 2.81 0.43
C ILE A 294 18.96 3.09 -0.62
N CYS A 295 19.24 3.91 -1.64
CA CYS A 295 18.30 4.15 -2.75
C CYS A 295 17.92 2.85 -3.48
N TRP A 296 18.86 1.93 -3.71
CA TRP A 296 18.54 0.62 -4.31
C TRP A 296 17.65 -0.25 -3.42
N LEU A 297 17.82 -0.21 -2.09
CA LEU A 297 16.90 -0.88 -1.16
C LEU A 297 15.48 -0.29 -1.25
N PHE A 298 15.36 1.04 -1.25
CA PHE A 298 14.07 1.72 -1.36
C PHE A 298 13.40 1.53 -2.72
N PHE A 299 14.19 1.43 -3.80
CA PHE A 299 13.68 1.00 -5.09
C PHE A 299 13.00 -0.36 -4.98
N GLY A 300 13.63 -1.34 -4.30
CA GLY A 300 13.03 -2.66 -4.06
C GLY A 300 11.74 -2.56 -3.25
N VAL A 301 11.70 -1.75 -2.19
CA VAL A 301 10.50 -1.52 -1.37
C VAL A 301 9.35 -0.93 -2.19
N TYR A 302 9.56 0.13 -2.96
CA TYR A 302 8.50 0.73 -3.78
C TYR A 302 8.05 -0.15 -4.94
N PHE A 303 8.96 -0.97 -5.49
CA PHE A 303 8.60 -1.98 -6.49
C PHE A 303 7.69 -3.06 -5.89
N PHE A 304 8.04 -3.56 -4.70
CA PHE A 304 7.18 -4.44 -3.92
C PHE A 304 5.80 -3.80 -3.66
N LEU A 305 5.75 -2.54 -3.22
CA LEU A 305 4.51 -1.83 -2.94
C LEU A 305 3.63 -1.66 -4.20
N GLU A 306 4.20 -1.43 -5.38
CA GLU A 306 3.43 -1.41 -6.63
C GLU A 306 2.79 -2.78 -6.89
N LYS A 307 3.54 -3.88 -6.72
CA LYS A 307 3.03 -5.23 -6.96
C LYS A 307 1.96 -5.61 -5.94
N PHE A 308 2.20 -5.36 -4.65
CA PHE A 308 1.23 -5.56 -3.59
C PHE A 308 -0.06 -4.77 -3.85
N SER A 309 0.05 -3.49 -4.21
CA SER A 309 -1.10 -2.65 -4.54
C SER A 309 -1.87 -3.18 -5.75
N SER A 310 -1.16 -3.67 -6.77
CA SER A 310 -1.78 -4.27 -7.95
C SER A 310 -2.56 -5.54 -7.59
N ASP A 311 -2.01 -6.39 -6.72
CA ASP A 311 -2.69 -7.62 -6.29
C ASP A 311 -3.91 -7.32 -5.44
N ALA A 312 -3.78 -6.38 -4.49
CA ALA A 312 -4.90 -5.94 -3.68
C ALA A 312 -6.05 -5.41 -4.55
N CYS A 313 -5.73 -4.59 -5.56
CA CYS A 313 -6.73 -4.07 -6.49
C CYS A 313 -7.35 -5.15 -7.40
N THR A 314 -6.57 -6.15 -7.83
CA THR A 314 -7.11 -7.30 -8.57
C THR A 314 -8.03 -8.15 -7.69
N ALA A 315 -7.65 -8.39 -6.44
CA ALA A 315 -8.49 -9.10 -5.48
C ALA A 315 -9.79 -8.35 -5.20
N LEU A 316 -9.74 -7.02 -5.05
CA LEU A 316 -10.92 -6.16 -4.90
C LEU A 316 -11.83 -6.22 -6.15
N ASN A 317 -11.25 -6.20 -7.35
CA ASN A 317 -12.03 -6.35 -8.60
C ASN A 317 -12.70 -7.72 -8.70
N ASN A 318 -11.97 -8.79 -8.40
CA ASN A 318 -12.50 -10.17 -8.41
C ASN A 318 -13.63 -10.33 -7.38
N PHE A 319 -13.54 -9.65 -6.23
CA PHE A 319 -14.61 -9.62 -5.24
C PHE A 319 -15.87 -8.93 -5.78
N GLN A 320 -15.74 -7.85 -6.56
CA GLN A 320 -16.90 -7.21 -7.19
C GLN A 320 -17.60 -8.13 -8.20
N GLU A 321 -16.82 -8.90 -8.97
CA GLU A 321 -17.38 -9.83 -9.95
C GLU A 321 -18.05 -11.03 -9.27
N ASN A 322 -17.39 -11.64 -8.28
CA ASN A 322 -17.90 -12.82 -7.56
C ASN A 322 -17.55 -12.74 -6.06
N PRO A 323 -18.44 -12.19 -5.19
CA PRO A 323 -18.16 -12.00 -3.77
C PRO A 323 -18.07 -13.31 -2.97
N TYR A 324 -18.70 -14.39 -3.45
CA TYR A 324 -18.78 -15.67 -2.75
C TYR A 324 -17.65 -16.66 -3.10
N ASN A 325 -16.93 -16.43 -4.20
CA ASN A 325 -15.87 -17.33 -4.65
C ASN A 325 -14.65 -16.54 -5.13
N ASN A 326 -13.90 -15.98 -4.18
CA ASN A 326 -12.68 -15.22 -4.47
C ASN A 326 -11.64 -15.37 -3.34
N SER A 327 -10.46 -14.81 -3.55
CA SER A 327 -9.34 -14.88 -2.59
C SER A 327 -9.61 -14.15 -1.26
N LEU A 328 -10.55 -13.22 -1.25
CA LEU A 328 -10.98 -12.43 -0.09
C LEU A 328 -12.12 -13.09 0.70
N SER A 329 -12.77 -14.14 0.18
CA SER A 329 -13.88 -14.85 0.86
C SER A 329 -13.44 -15.45 2.21
N SER A 330 -12.16 -15.81 2.35
CA SER A 330 -11.60 -16.28 3.65
C SER A 330 -11.50 -15.18 4.72
N ILE A 331 -11.58 -13.91 4.32
CA ILE A 331 -11.47 -12.74 5.19
C ILE A 331 -12.85 -12.11 5.43
N LEU A 332 -13.72 -12.14 4.42
CA LEU A 332 -15.08 -11.61 4.43
C LEU A 332 -16.05 -12.71 3.93
N PRO A 333 -16.60 -13.54 4.83
CA PRO A 333 -17.48 -14.66 4.49
C PRO A 333 -18.91 -14.16 4.19
N CYS A 334 -19.10 -13.57 3.00
CA CYS A 334 -20.40 -13.05 2.56
C CYS A 334 -21.46 -14.15 2.34
N ASP A 335 -21.04 -15.39 2.13
CA ASP A 335 -21.92 -16.56 1.99
C ASP A 335 -22.56 -16.98 3.33
N GLU A 336 -21.78 -16.94 4.40
CA GLU A 336 -22.28 -17.15 5.77
C GLU A 336 -23.27 -16.05 6.14
N LEU A 337 -22.92 -14.79 5.87
CA LEU A 337 -23.80 -13.64 6.11
C LEU A 337 -25.11 -13.73 5.31
N LEU A 338 -25.05 -14.14 4.04
CA LEU A 338 -26.25 -14.29 3.22
C LEU A 338 -27.16 -15.41 3.71
N SER A 339 -26.61 -16.48 4.29
CA SER A 339 -27.40 -17.60 4.84
C SER A 339 -28.30 -17.14 6.00
N GLU A 340 -27.84 -16.15 6.77
CA GLU A 340 -28.59 -15.53 7.87
C GLU A 340 -29.67 -14.54 7.39
N LYS A 341 -29.77 -14.25 6.09
CA LYS A 341 -30.87 -13.42 5.53
C LYS A 341 -32.25 -14.01 5.82
N SER A 342 -32.35 -15.33 5.96
CA SER A 342 -33.59 -16.01 6.33
C SER A 342 -34.15 -15.53 7.68
N VAL A 343 -33.29 -15.30 8.67
CA VAL A 343 -33.67 -14.77 9.99
C VAL A 343 -34.26 -13.37 9.87
N LEU A 344 -33.65 -12.51 9.04
CA LEU A 344 -34.18 -11.16 8.78
C LEU A 344 -35.53 -11.20 8.06
N SER A 345 -35.72 -12.15 7.13
CA SER A 345 -36.99 -12.36 6.43
C SER A 345 -38.09 -12.92 7.34
N ASP A 346 -37.73 -13.77 8.31
CA ASP A 346 -38.69 -14.27 9.30
C ASP A 346 -39.14 -13.15 10.24
N PHE A 347 -38.22 -12.26 10.60
CA PHE A 347 -38.55 -11.05 11.37
C PHE A 347 -39.51 -10.13 10.61
N SER A 348 -39.24 -9.83 9.34
CA SER A 348 -40.13 -8.98 8.52
C SER A 348 -41.51 -9.59 8.31
N ALA A 349 -41.59 -10.90 8.05
CA ALA A 349 -42.84 -11.65 7.98
C ALA A 349 -43.61 -11.64 9.31
N GLY A 350 -42.90 -11.76 10.44
CA GLY A 350 -43.46 -11.69 11.79
C GLY A 350 -44.15 -10.35 12.07
N ILE A 351 -43.47 -9.24 11.78
CA ILE A 351 -44.04 -7.89 11.94
C ILE A 351 -45.22 -7.68 10.98
N TYR A 352 -45.10 -8.08 9.72
CA TYR A 352 -46.18 -7.96 8.73
C TYR A 352 -47.47 -8.65 9.21
N ASN A 353 -47.36 -9.89 9.69
CA ASN A 353 -48.49 -10.66 10.19
C ASN A 353 -49.08 -10.06 11.48
N LEU A 354 -48.22 -9.58 12.39
CA LEU A 354 -48.65 -8.92 13.62
C LEU A 354 -49.48 -7.67 13.32
N VAL A 355 -48.97 -6.78 12.46
CA VAL A 355 -49.66 -5.53 12.10
C VAL A 355 -50.99 -5.82 11.42
N ASN A 356 -51.03 -6.79 10.49
CA ASN A 356 -52.27 -7.16 9.82
C ASN A 356 -53.31 -7.75 10.79
N LYS A 357 -52.88 -8.55 11.77
CA LYS A 357 -53.77 -9.09 12.80
C LYS A 357 -54.34 -7.97 13.69
N VAL A 358 -53.53 -6.99 14.06
CA VAL A 358 -53.97 -5.81 14.80
C VAL A 358 -54.99 -5.01 13.98
N ASN A 359 -54.70 -4.74 12.71
CA ASN A 359 -55.60 -4.00 11.83
C ASN A 359 -56.92 -4.72 11.59
N ALA A 360 -56.91 -6.06 11.43
CA ALA A 360 -58.14 -6.84 11.32
C ALA A 360 -59.01 -6.74 12.59
N ASN A 361 -58.38 -6.73 13.78
CA ASN A 361 -59.11 -6.58 15.03
C ASN A 361 -59.68 -5.15 15.20
N ILE A 362 -58.93 -4.12 14.77
CA ILE A 362 -59.42 -2.73 14.71
C ILE A 362 -60.64 -2.63 13.78
N SER A 363 -60.59 -3.23 12.58
CA SER A 363 -61.72 -3.26 11.65
C SER A 363 -62.95 -3.95 12.25
N ASN A 364 -62.76 -5.05 12.99
CA ASN A 364 -63.86 -5.73 13.68
C ASN A 364 -64.50 -4.86 14.77
N LEU A 365 -63.70 -4.14 15.56
CA LEU A 365 -64.19 -3.23 16.60
C LEU A 365 -64.93 -2.03 16.01
N GLN A 366 -64.43 -1.49 14.90
CA GLN A 366 -65.07 -0.40 14.18
C GLN A 366 -66.46 -0.81 13.63
N ALA A 367 -66.60 -2.06 13.18
CA ALA A 367 -67.88 -2.61 12.73
C ALA A 367 -68.90 -2.78 13.87
N THR A 368 -68.46 -2.92 15.12
CA THR A 368 -69.34 -3.12 16.28
C THR A 368 -69.66 -1.85 17.07
N SER A 369 -68.88 -0.77 16.92
CA SER A 369 -68.88 0.34 17.88
C SER A 369 -69.04 1.73 17.28
N ASP A 370 -69.17 1.88 15.95
CA ASP A 370 -69.32 3.19 15.26
C ASP A 370 -68.20 4.21 15.57
N VAL A 371 -67.06 3.75 16.10
CA VAL A 371 -65.88 4.58 16.40
C VAL A 371 -64.90 4.51 15.23
N ASN A 372 -64.49 5.67 14.72
CA ASN A 372 -63.53 5.76 13.62
C ASN A 372 -62.09 5.55 14.13
N LEU A 373 -61.66 4.30 14.28
CA LEU A 373 -60.28 3.97 14.67
C LEU A 373 -59.33 4.07 13.47
N VAL A 374 -58.12 4.55 13.74
CA VAL A 374 -57.07 4.68 12.74
C VAL A 374 -56.25 3.38 12.66
N HIS A 375 -55.94 2.92 11.45
CA HIS A 375 -55.12 1.73 11.23
C HIS A 375 -53.63 1.97 11.51
N VAL A 376 -52.94 0.92 11.94
CA VAL A 376 -51.49 0.89 12.10
C VAL A 376 -50.85 0.67 10.73
N CYS A 377 -49.83 1.45 10.39
CA CYS A 377 -49.09 1.24 9.15
C CYS A 377 -48.30 -0.07 9.22
N ASN A 378 -48.43 -0.88 8.18
CA ASN A 378 -47.53 -1.99 7.91
C ASN A 378 -46.38 -1.49 7.02
N PRO A 379 -45.15 -1.41 7.53
CA PRO A 379 -44.03 -0.90 6.74
C PRO A 379 -43.46 -1.96 5.79
N PHE A 380 -44.00 -3.19 5.74
CA PHE A 380 -43.54 -4.27 4.87
C PHE A 380 -44.53 -4.57 3.75
N SER A 381 -44.02 -4.94 2.58
CA SER A 381 -44.85 -5.35 1.44
C SER A 381 -45.58 -6.68 1.68
N ALA A 382 -46.63 -6.93 0.90
CA ALA A 382 -47.31 -8.23 0.91
C ALA A 382 -46.38 -9.40 0.53
N PRO A 383 -46.71 -10.65 0.93
CA PRO A 383 -45.94 -11.83 0.55
C PRO A 383 -45.77 -11.92 -0.98
N PRO A 384 -44.66 -12.50 -1.48
CA PRO A 384 -43.68 -13.30 -0.75
C PRO A 384 -42.44 -12.56 -0.22
N ASP A 385 -42.17 -11.34 -0.67
CA ASP A 385 -40.84 -10.72 -0.49
C ASP A 385 -40.68 -9.89 0.79
N TYR A 386 -41.79 -9.48 1.44
CA TYR A 386 -41.81 -8.69 2.68
C TYR A 386 -40.79 -7.53 2.72
N LEU A 387 -40.69 -6.79 1.62
CA LEU A 387 -39.73 -5.69 1.46
C LEU A 387 -40.09 -4.53 2.38
N TYR A 388 -39.08 -3.97 3.06
CA TYR A 388 -39.27 -2.79 3.91
C TYR A 388 -39.49 -1.53 3.06
N GLN A 389 -40.67 -0.93 3.18
CA GLN A 389 -41.15 0.21 2.40
C GLN A 389 -41.89 1.20 3.32
N PRO A 390 -41.17 1.88 4.25
CA PRO A 390 -41.79 2.79 5.21
C PRO A 390 -42.44 4.02 4.55
N GLU A 391 -42.03 4.37 3.32
CA GLU A 391 -42.65 5.44 2.54
C GLU A 391 -44.02 5.10 1.95
N ASN A 392 -44.38 3.82 1.83
CA ASN A 392 -45.68 3.40 1.30
C ASN A 392 -46.82 3.50 2.34
N CYS A 393 -46.52 3.95 3.56
CA CYS A 393 -47.50 4.24 4.60
C CYS A 393 -48.40 5.44 4.23
N PRO A 394 -49.73 5.27 4.14
CA PRO A 394 -50.64 6.38 3.93
C PRO A 394 -50.57 7.39 5.09
N ALA A 395 -50.71 8.68 4.79
CA ALA A 395 -50.68 9.74 5.80
C ALA A 395 -51.77 9.62 6.89
N ASN A 396 -52.82 8.82 6.67
CA ASN A 396 -53.86 8.56 7.66
C ASN A 396 -53.54 7.37 8.60
N THR A 397 -52.35 6.79 8.57
CA THR A 397 -51.99 5.60 9.37
C THR A 397 -51.01 5.93 10.50
N ILE A 398 -51.04 5.13 11.57
CA ILE A 398 -50.16 5.30 12.74
C ILE A 398 -48.90 4.46 12.56
N ARG A 399 -47.71 5.06 12.71
CA ARG A 399 -46.44 4.31 12.73
C ARG A 399 -46.33 3.53 14.04
N ILE A 400 -45.59 2.42 14.02
CA ILE A 400 -45.46 1.53 15.19
C ILE A 400 -44.93 2.29 16.41
N GLY A 401 -43.88 3.11 16.27
CA GLY A 401 -43.36 3.94 17.37
C GLY A 401 -44.29 5.09 17.83
N ASP A 402 -45.36 5.40 17.09
CA ASP A 402 -46.34 6.43 17.46
C ASP A 402 -47.57 5.85 18.18
N ILE A 403 -47.71 4.53 18.26
CA ILE A 403 -48.81 3.85 18.96
C ILE A 403 -48.96 4.34 20.42
N PRO A 404 -47.89 4.50 21.21
CA PRO A 404 -48.02 4.97 22.61
C PRO A 404 -48.58 6.38 22.71
N LYS A 405 -48.33 7.23 21.71
CA LYS A 405 -48.85 8.62 21.70
C LYS A 405 -50.37 8.63 21.52
N VAL A 406 -50.88 7.70 20.70
CA VAL A 406 -52.32 7.53 20.47
C VAL A 406 -53.02 6.87 21.64
N LEU A 407 -52.32 5.97 22.36
CA LEU A 407 -52.89 5.23 23.48
C LEU A 407 -52.89 6.02 24.80
N LYS A 408 -52.01 7.02 24.93
CA LYS A 408 -51.85 7.86 26.14
C LYS A 408 -53.14 8.50 26.68
N PRO A 409 -54.08 9.01 25.86
CA PRO A 409 -55.35 9.56 26.37
C PRO A 409 -56.31 8.50 26.93
N PHE A 410 -56.07 7.22 26.64
CA PHE A 410 -56.89 6.09 27.08
C PHE A 410 -56.28 5.37 28.29
N THR A 411 -55.28 5.97 28.95
CA THR A 411 -54.65 5.41 30.16
C THR A 411 -55.26 5.96 31.44
N CYS A 412 -55.32 5.14 32.46
CA CYS A 412 -55.71 5.50 33.82
C CYS A 412 -54.48 5.50 34.74
N SER A 413 -54.30 6.56 35.53
CA SER A 413 -53.21 6.68 36.51
C SER A 413 -53.53 5.99 37.85
N ASP A 414 -54.81 5.90 38.20
CA ASP A 414 -55.29 5.41 39.50
C ASP A 414 -56.07 4.09 39.31
N ALA A 415 -55.36 2.97 39.17
CA ALA A 415 -55.97 1.65 39.13
C ALA A 415 -56.27 1.16 40.56
N ILE A 416 -57.53 0.91 40.88
CA ILE A 416 -57.92 0.19 42.10
C ILE A 416 -57.91 -1.30 41.76
N ASP A 417 -57.11 -2.11 42.47
CA ASP A 417 -56.91 -3.54 42.21
C ASP A 417 -56.32 -3.90 40.82
N GLY A 418 -55.67 -2.97 40.13
CA GLY A 418 -55.00 -3.22 38.84
C GLY A 418 -55.93 -3.20 37.61
N THR A 419 -57.22 -2.93 37.81
CA THR A 419 -58.22 -2.74 36.76
C THR A 419 -58.73 -1.30 36.74
N CYS A 420 -59.02 -0.79 35.55
CA CYS A 420 -59.59 0.53 35.38
C CYS A 420 -61.04 0.46 34.92
N ASP A 421 -61.88 1.29 35.54
CA ASP A 421 -63.29 1.40 35.17
C ASP A 421 -63.41 1.94 33.73
N ASN A 422 -64.40 1.42 32.98
CA ASN A 422 -64.81 1.91 31.66
C ASN A 422 -63.84 1.68 30.47
N GLY A 423 -63.01 0.64 30.50
CA GLY A 423 -62.22 0.22 29.33
C GLY A 423 -60.96 1.05 29.08
N TYR A 424 -60.49 1.78 30.09
CA TYR A 424 -59.19 2.44 30.07
C TYR A 424 -58.07 1.44 30.33
N LEU A 425 -56.91 1.66 29.71
CA LEU A 425 -55.74 0.79 29.80
C LEU A 425 -54.97 1.07 31.11
N PRO A 426 -54.69 0.05 31.95
CA PRO A 426 -53.83 0.20 33.12
C PRO A 426 -52.47 0.80 32.77
N GLY A 427 -51.92 1.67 33.63
CA GLY A 427 -50.59 2.27 33.41
C GLY A 427 -49.48 1.23 33.19
N SER A 428 -49.54 0.07 33.83
CA SER A 428 -48.59 -1.03 33.63
C SER A 428 -48.67 -1.65 32.23
N GLU A 429 -49.87 -1.77 31.65
CA GLU A 429 -50.04 -2.26 30.28
C GLU A 429 -49.65 -1.20 29.26
N TYR A 430 -49.88 0.09 29.56
CA TYR A 430 -49.39 1.19 28.73
C TYR A 430 -47.86 1.19 28.64
N MET A 431 -47.17 1.14 29.78
CA MET A 431 -45.70 1.10 29.84
C MET A 431 -45.16 -0.08 29.04
N ARG A 432 -45.84 -1.24 29.10
CA ARG A 432 -45.50 -2.42 28.32
C ARG A 432 -45.62 -2.15 26.82
N VAL A 433 -46.75 -1.61 26.36
CA VAL A 433 -46.97 -1.27 24.94
C VAL A 433 -45.96 -0.23 24.47
N GLU A 434 -45.67 0.79 25.28
CA GLU A 434 -44.66 1.81 25.00
C GLU A 434 -43.28 1.18 24.80
N ALA A 435 -42.87 0.32 25.72
CA ALA A 435 -41.56 -0.32 25.65
C ALA A 435 -41.44 -1.24 24.42
N TYR A 436 -42.45 -2.08 24.12
CA TYR A 436 -42.44 -2.94 22.92
C TYR A 436 -42.41 -2.15 21.62
N THR A 437 -43.25 -1.12 21.51
CA THR A 437 -43.36 -0.34 20.27
C THR A 437 -42.11 0.50 20.02
N ASN A 438 -41.46 1.00 21.08
CA ASN A 438 -40.15 1.65 20.99
C ASN A 438 -39.05 0.67 20.56
N SER A 439 -38.93 -0.52 21.17
CA SER A 439 -37.92 -1.51 20.78
C SER A 439 -38.09 -1.98 19.33
N ILE A 440 -39.35 -2.20 18.88
CA ILE A 440 -39.62 -2.52 17.47
C ILE A 440 -39.22 -1.35 16.58
N GLN A 441 -39.51 -0.11 16.97
CA GLN A 441 -39.11 1.06 16.21
C GLN A 441 -37.59 1.19 16.08
N ASP A 442 -36.83 0.92 17.15
CA ASP A 442 -35.37 0.93 17.13
C ASP A 442 -34.83 -0.14 16.18
N LEU A 443 -35.40 -1.34 16.19
CA LEU A 443 -35.03 -2.39 15.26
C LEU A 443 -35.39 -2.04 13.80
N LEU A 444 -36.53 -1.38 13.57
CA LEU A 444 -36.92 -0.87 12.24
C LEU A 444 -36.00 0.25 11.73
N ASN A 445 -35.43 1.06 12.62
CA ASN A 445 -34.47 2.10 12.25
C ASN A 445 -33.15 1.52 11.75
N VAL A 446 -32.73 0.37 12.31
CA VAL A 446 -31.46 -0.31 11.97
C VAL A 446 -31.64 -1.35 10.86
N TYR A 447 -32.88 -1.79 10.59
CA TYR A 447 -33.23 -2.83 9.60
C TYR A 447 -32.56 -2.63 8.22
N PRO A 448 -32.60 -1.43 7.58
CA PRO A 448 -31.98 -1.26 6.26
C PRO A 448 -30.47 -1.51 6.28
N SER A 449 -29.78 -1.04 7.33
CA SER A 449 -28.34 -1.26 7.47
C SER A 449 -28.01 -2.73 7.70
N MET A 450 -28.82 -3.47 8.47
CA MET A 450 -28.65 -4.91 8.65
C MET A 450 -28.82 -5.67 7.32
N GLU A 451 -29.86 -5.33 6.55
CA GLU A 451 -30.11 -5.94 5.24
C GLU A 451 -28.92 -5.73 4.29
N HIS A 452 -28.43 -4.50 4.18
CA HIS A 452 -27.26 -4.19 3.35
C HIS A 452 -25.97 -4.89 3.81
N LEU A 453 -25.81 -5.13 5.11
CA LEU A 453 -24.66 -5.88 5.64
C LEU A 453 -24.75 -7.37 5.28
N LEU A 454 -25.92 -7.99 5.43
CA LEU A 454 -26.14 -9.41 5.10
C LEU A 454 -25.98 -9.68 3.59
N GLU A 455 -26.35 -8.73 2.74
CA GLU A 455 -26.14 -8.82 1.29
C GLU A 455 -24.71 -8.44 0.84
N CYS A 456 -23.84 -8.11 1.80
CA CYS A 456 -22.49 -7.58 1.57
C CYS A 456 -22.46 -6.32 0.68
N GLN A 457 -23.57 -5.57 0.59
CA GLN A 457 -23.65 -4.37 -0.21
C GLN A 457 -22.75 -3.26 0.33
N VAL A 458 -22.73 -3.06 1.65
CA VAL A 458 -21.86 -2.06 2.30
C VAL A 458 -20.38 -2.30 1.96
N VAL A 459 -19.95 -3.57 1.98
CA VAL A 459 -18.57 -3.96 1.64
C VAL A 459 -18.29 -3.78 0.14
N LYS A 460 -19.24 -4.15 -0.73
CA LYS A 460 -19.14 -3.95 -2.18
C LYS A 460 -19.01 -2.47 -2.55
N ASP A 461 -19.78 -1.60 -1.91
CA ASP A 461 -19.78 -0.16 -2.16
C ASP A 461 -18.45 0.46 -1.73
N ALA A 462 -17.94 0.08 -0.56
CA ALA A 462 -16.63 0.50 -0.07
C ALA A 462 -15.50 0.08 -1.03
N PHE A 463 -15.51 -1.17 -1.49
CA PHE A 463 -14.51 -1.67 -2.44
C PHE A 463 -14.64 -1.03 -3.82
N SER A 464 -15.86 -0.72 -4.26
CA SER A 464 -16.10 0.05 -5.48
C SER A 464 -15.45 1.42 -5.42
N GLN A 465 -15.63 2.11 -4.29
CA GLN A 465 -15.02 3.42 -4.06
C GLN A 465 -13.48 3.35 -4.12
N VAL A 466 -12.88 2.33 -3.51
CA VAL A 466 -11.42 2.12 -3.55
C VAL A 466 -10.93 1.77 -4.96
N LEU A 467 -11.64 0.88 -5.66
CA LEU A 467 -11.28 0.41 -6.99
C LEU A 467 -11.32 1.54 -8.03
N LEU A 468 -12.38 2.35 -8.00
CA LEU A 468 -12.58 3.45 -8.94
C LEU A 468 -11.64 4.63 -8.66
N ASN A 469 -11.52 5.04 -7.40
CA ASN A 469 -10.88 6.30 -7.06
C ASN A 469 -9.39 6.15 -6.70
N HIS A 470 -8.96 5.03 -6.12
CA HIS A 470 -7.64 4.93 -5.50
C HIS A 470 -6.71 3.89 -6.13
N CYS A 471 -7.22 2.81 -6.73
CA CYS A 471 -6.38 1.75 -7.29
C CYS A 471 -5.46 2.20 -8.43
N LYS A 472 -5.98 2.94 -9.42
CA LYS A 472 -5.16 3.48 -10.53
C LYS A 472 -4.12 4.49 -10.04
N PRO A 473 -4.48 5.50 -9.22
CA PRO A 473 -3.51 6.42 -8.63
C PRO A 473 -2.43 5.73 -7.80
N LEU A 474 -2.79 4.76 -6.95
CA LEU A 474 -1.85 4.07 -6.06
C LEU A 474 -0.73 3.38 -6.86
N LYS A 475 -1.11 2.63 -7.90
CA LYS A 475 -0.17 2.00 -8.84
C LYS A 475 0.68 3.02 -9.58
N LYS A 476 0.06 4.09 -10.08
CA LYS A 476 0.76 5.16 -10.82
C LYS A 476 1.80 5.86 -9.96
N TYR A 477 1.47 6.22 -8.72
CA TYR A 477 2.37 6.94 -7.83
C TYR A 477 3.46 6.04 -7.26
N ALA A 478 3.17 4.78 -6.91
CA ALA A 478 4.20 3.80 -6.56
C ALA A 478 5.22 3.64 -7.71
N ARG A 479 4.72 3.58 -8.94
CA ARG A 479 5.55 3.53 -10.15
C ARG A 479 6.42 4.77 -10.34
N MET A 480 5.81 5.94 -10.19
CA MET A 480 6.51 7.23 -10.27
C MET A 480 7.66 7.30 -9.27
N VAL A 481 7.48 6.78 -8.06
CA VAL A 481 8.52 6.78 -7.02
C VAL A 481 9.68 5.86 -7.37
N TRP A 482 9.45 4.59 -7.69
CA TRP A 482 10.58 3.70 -7.98
C TRP A 482 11.33 4.12 -9.25
N ILE A 483 10.64 4.67 -10.26
CA ILE A 483 11.30 5.23 -11.46
C ILE A 483 12.18 6.42 -11.06
N GLY A 484 11.68 7.31 -10.20
CA GLY A 484 12.45 8.44 -9.69
C GLY A 484 13.68 8.01 -8.87
N ILE A 485 13.52 7.01 -8.01
CA ILE A 485 14.61 6.46 -7.20
C ILE A 485 15.66 5.77 -8.09
N LEU A 486 15.22 5.00 -9.10
CA LEU A 486 16.11 4.37 -10.08
C LEU A 486 16.94 5.42 -10.82
N PHE A 487 16.26 6.44 -11.36
CA PHE A 487 16.92 7.52 -12.10
C PHE A 487 17.92 8.27 -11.22
N PHE A 488 17.54 8.60 -9.98
CA PHE A 488 18.41 9.25 -9.01
C PHE A 488 19.62 8.39 -8.64
N ALA A 489 19.45 7.09 -8.42
CA ALA A 489 20.54 6.16 -8.12
C ALA A 489 21.53 6.04 -9.29
N VAL A 490 21.04 6.00 -10.55
CA VAL A 490 21.91 5.98 -11.74
C VAL A 490 22.73 7.27 -11.86
N ILE A 491 22.11 8.43 -11.67
CA ILE A 491 22.81 9.73 -11.68
C ILE A 491 23.89 9.77 -10.59
N MET A 492 23.58 9.25 -9.40
CA MET A 492 24.51 9.18 -8.29
C MET A 492 25.76 8.36 -8.62
N VAL A 493 25.58 7.17 -9.20
CA VAL A 493 26.70 6.34 -9.65
C VAL A 493 27.56 7.09 -10.68
N MET A 494 26.93 7.76 -11.64
CA MET A 494 27.65 8.54 -12.66
C MET A 494 28.45 9.70 -12.04
N LEU A 495 27.87 10.44 -11.10
CA LEU A 495 28.54 11.52 -10.38
C LEU A 495 29.74 11.01 -9.58
N VAL A 496 29.59 9.91 -8.84
CA VAL A 496 30.68 9.29 -8.08
C VAL A 496 31.83 8.87 -9.01
N VAL A 497 31.53 8.25 -10.16
CA VAL A 497 32.56 7.86 -11.15
C VAL A 497 33.28 9.08 -11.73
N LEU A 498 32.54 10.13 -12.11
CA LEU A 498 33.14 11.35 -12.66
C LEU A 498 34.09 12.03 -11.66
N TRP A 499 33.66 12.19 -10.42
CA TRP A 499 34.47 12.84 -9.38
C TRP A 499 35.68 12.00 -8.95
N THR A 500 35.55 10.67 -8.89
CA THR A 500 36.68 9.78 -8.59
C THR A 500 37.71 9.76 -9.72
N MET A 501 37.28 9.82 -10.99
CA MET A 501 38.20 9.96 -12.12
C MET A 501 38.97 11.28 -12.06
N LYS A 502 38.27 12.39 -11.79
CA LYS A 502 38.91 13.71 -11.65
C LYS A 502 39.90 13.74 -10.49
N ALA A 503 39.54 13.23 -9.31
CA ALA A 503 40.41 13.20 -8.14
C ALA A 503 41.68 12.36 -8.38
N ARG A 504 41.57 11.22 -9.09
CA ARG A 504 42.71 10.38 -9.49
C ARG A 504 43.61 11.06 -10.53
N HIS A 505 43.02 11.90 -11.39
CA HIS A 505 43.79 12.70 -12.34
C HIS A 505 44.62 13.73 -11.58
N GLU A 506 44.01 14.58 -10.76
CA GLU A 506 44.69 15.64 -9.99
C GLU A 506 45.81 15.09 -9.08
N HIS A 507 45.59 13.96 -8.39
CA HIS A 507 46.62 13.34 -7.54
C HIS A 507 47.85 12.84 -8.33
N ARG A 508 47.70 12.48 -9.61
CA ARG A 508 48.84 12.07 -10.45
C ARG A 508 49.70 13.24 -10.91
N TYR A 509 49.17 14.45 -11.00
CA TYR A 509 49.93 15.65 -11.36
C TYR A 509 50.75 16.20 -10.19
N HIS A 510 50.18 16.26 -8.98
CA HIS A 510 50.92 16.73 -7.80
C HIS A 510 52.12 15.85 -7.44
N LEU A 511 52.10 14.56 -7.77
CA LEU A 511 53.29 13.69 -7.64
C LEU A 511 54.34 13.92 -8.73
N SER A 512 53.98 14.51 -9.88
CA SER A 512 54.90 14.72 -11.00
C SER A 512 55.71 16.02 -10.87
N ASP A 513 55.14 17.07 -10.26
CA ASP A 513 55.84 18.35 -10.01
C ASP A 513 56.85 18.27 -8.83
N GLY A 514 56.76 17.25 -7.97
CA GLY A 514 57.68 17.06 -6.85
C GLY A 514 59.00 16.33 -7.18
N SER A 515 59.21 15.93 -8.44
CA SER A 515 60.43 15.25 -8.87
C SER A 515 61.44 16.27 -9.37
N VAL A 516 62.26 16.80 -8.46
CA VAL A 516 63.42 17.65 -8.79
C VAL A 516 64.32 16.93 -9.80
N GLU A 517 64.53 17.57 -10.94
CA GLU A 517 65.48 17.15 -11.97
C GLU A 517 66.91 17.32 -11.44
N PRO A 518 67.78 16.29 -11.45
CA PRO A 518 69.14 16.46 -10.96
C PRO A 518 69.92 17.35 -11.93
N HIS A 519 70.44 18.46 -11.39
CA HIS A 519 71.41 19.32 -12.06
C HIS A 519 72.58 18.49 -12.62
N CYS A 520 72.75 18.50 -13.94
CA CYS A 520 74.02 18.13 -14.56
C CYS A 520 75.02 19.27 -14.38
N ALA A 521 76.12 19.00 -13.68
CA ALA A 521 77.29 19.88 -13.60
C ALA A 521 78.09 19.86 -14.93
N PRO A 522 78.84 20.92 -15.25
CA PRO A 522 79.48 21.10 -16.55
C PRO A 522 80.82 20.35 -16.63
N ASN A 523 81.14 19.79 -17.79
CA ASN A 523 82.50 19.37 -18.12
C ASN A 523 82.97 20.15 -19.35
N GLU A 524 84.02 20.94 -19.16
CA GLU A 524 84.81 21.57 -20.22
C GLU A 524 85.68 20.54 -20.96
N GLY A 525 85.87 20.78 -22.26
CA GLY A 525 87.13 20.55 -22.97
C GLY A 525 87.33 19.21 -23.67
N LEU A 526 87.22 19.19 -25.01
CA LEU A 526 88.38 18.94 -25.89
C LEU A 526 88.05 19.29 -27.36
N GLU A 527 88.98 20.00 -28.00
CA GLU A 527 89.01 20.47 -29.39
C GLU A 527 89.02 19.34 -30.45
N ALA A 528 88.49 19.63 -31.64
CA ALA A 528 89.04 19.17 -32.92
C ALA A 528 88.59 20.08 -34.08
N GLU A 529 89.58 20.56 -34.83
CA GLU A 529 89.60 21.55 -35.93
C GLU A 529 89.24 20.91 -37.31
N PRO A 530 89.40 21.58 -38.48
CA PRO A 530 88.33 21.91 -39.42
C PRO A 530 88.29 21.06 -40.72
N ALA A 531 87.22 21.25 -41.49
CA ALA A 531 87.00 20.65 -42.80
C ALA A 531 87.95 21.20 -43.88
N LYS A 532 88.54 20.30 -44.68
CA LYS A 532 89.11 20.57 -46.01
C LYS A 532 88.47 19.66 -47.06
N GLU A 533 87.66 20.30 -47.91
CA GLU A 533 87.57 20.20 -49.37
C GLU A 533 88.30 19.05 -50.10
N ILE A 534 87.55 18.26 -50.88
CA ILE A 534 87.99 17.67 -52.16
C ILE A 534 86.80 17.68 -53.14
N GLU A 535 87.02 18.33 -54.27
CA GLU A 535 86.21 18.44 -55.48
C GLU A 535 86.55 17.29 -56.45
N ILE A 536 85.54 16.71 -57.13
CA ILE A 536 85.60 16.19 -58.51
C ILE A 536 84.29 16.58 -59.19
#